data_AF-J6EF09-F1
#
_entry.id   AF-J6EF09-F1
#
_cell.length_a   1.000
_cell.length_b   1.000
_cell.length_c   1.000
_cell.angle_alpha   90.00
_cell.angle_beta   90.00
_cell.angle_gamma   90.00
#
_symmetry.space_group_name_H-M   'P 1'
#
loop_
_entity.id
_entity.type
_entity.pdbx_description
1 polymer ?
#
loop_
_entity_poly.entity_id
_entity_poly.type
_entity_poly.pdbx_seq_one_letter_code
_entity_poly.pdbx_strand_id
1 'polypeptide(L)'
;MEPQDPQLKEDIKTTASYIKQHGTSFESKLLEDERFSFIREDDPLHEYYIKILSDTTVGNEDDVGRREREIARPQDFVFSEYDSGISRRDIEIIKLTARYCAQDENNLKRIASKHGEGMLQFINDSHPLHKTFTDFIAQYKRIISSKGQEIKKSKRDIIDECFARARYWEFAKDQDREHDKLLESCKIQFAAIPWDKFTQVAKFLIPENTNTLQNALDLPQMRLRTVQPDMKIFDSIRPVNEEEKAASDPTKLKEGAPKSKKRKIRAAGETRLKKSKK
;
A
#
# COMPACT_ATOMS: atom_id res chain seq x y z
N MET A 1 -18.44 -6.40 40.63
CA MET A 1 -18.05 -7.78 41.06
C MET A 1 -17.36 -8.49 39.88
N GLU A 2 -16.28 -9.26 40.06
CA GLU A 2 -15.65 -9.97 38.91
C GLU A 2 -16.35 -11.31 38.62
N PRO A 3 -16.63 -11.65 37.34
CA PRO A 3 -17.19 -12.94 36.97
C PRO A 3 -16.17 -14.07 37.22
N GLN A 4 -16.63 -15.16 37.86
CA GLN A 4 -15.83 -16.34 38.16
C GLN A 4 -15.58 -17.24 36.94
N ASP A 5 -16.42 -17.11 35.90
CA ASP A 5 -16.32 -17.91 34.68
C ASP A 5 -15.43 -17.21 33.63
N PRO A 6 -14.31 -17.83 33.19
CA PRO A 6 -13.43 -17.25 32.18
C PRO A 6 -14.11 -17.05 30.82
N GLN A 7 -15.11 -17.86 30.48
CA GLN A 7 -15.78 -17.75 29.18
C GLN A 7 -16.69 -16.52 29.14
N LEU A 8 -17.41 -16.25 30.22
CA LEU A 8 -18.25 -15.06 30.38
C LEU A 8 -17.42 -13.77 30.36
N LYS A 9 -16.21 -13.79 30.91
CA LYS A 9 -15.27 -12.67 30.87
C LYS A 9 -14.84 -12.30 29.44
N GLU A 10 -14.59 -13.30 28.60
CA GLU A 10 -14.24 -13.08 27.18
C GLU A 10 -15.45 -12.65 26.35
N ASP A 11 -16.64 -13.18 26.63
CA ASP A 11 -17.88 -12.75 25.98
C ASP A 11 -18.21 -11.28 26.31
N ILE A 12 -18.01 -10.84 27.56
CA ILE A 12 -18.18 -9.43 27.96
C ILE A 12 -17.18 -8.51 27.23
N LYS A 13 -15.90 -8.89 27.14
CA LYS A 13 -14.87 -8.12 26.43
C LYS A 13 -15.13 -8.00 24.93
N THR A 14 -15.47 -9.12 24.28
CA THR A 14 -15.76 -9.14 22.83
C THR A 14 -17.00 -8.30 22.52
N THR A 15 -18.02 -8.39 23.36
CA THR A 15 -19.24 -7.59 23.25
C THR A 15 -18.99 -6.09 23.45
N ALA A 16 -18.21 -5.71 24.46
CA ALA A 16 -17.81 -4.32 24.70
C ALA A 16 -17.01 -3.74 23.51
N SER A 17 -16.08 -4.51 22.95
CA SER A 17 -15.33 -4.12 21.75
C SER A 17 -16.24 -3.95 20.53
N TYR A 18 -17.21 -4.85 20.34
CA TYR A 18 -18.14 -4.83 19.23
C TYR A 18 -19.13 -3.65 19.30
N ILE A 19 -19.67 -3.35 20.48
CA ILE A 19 -20.55 -2.20 20.71
C ILE A 19 -19.79 -0.87 20.50
N LYS A 20 -18.50 -0.81 20.86
CA LYS A 20 -17.66 0.37 20.57
C LYS A 20 -17.48 0.61 19.06
N GLN A 21 -17.37 -0.44 18.26
CA GLN A 21 -17.22 -0.32 16.80
C GLN A 21 -18.53 0.06 16.09
N HIS A 22 -19.67 -0.45 16.58
CA HIS A 22 -20.97 -0.32 15.90
C HIS A 22 -21.96 0.65 16.56
N GLY A 23 -21.63 1.19 17.74
CA GLY A 23 -22.41 2.18 18.47
C GLY A 23 -23.57 1.62 19.30
N THR A 24 -24.22 2.49 20.07
CA THR A 24 -25.30 2.18 21.03
C THR A 24 -26.57 1.62 20.38
N SER A 25 -26.76 1.84 19.08
CA SER A 25 -27.84 1.21 18.31
C SER A 25 -27.76 -0.33 18.30
N PHE A 26 -26.58 -0.89 18.52
CA PHE A 26 -26.38 -2.33 18.63
C PHE A 26 -26.66 -2.85 20.05
N GLU A 27 -26.40 -2.03 21.07
CA GLU A 27 -26.67 -2.35 22.47
C GLU A 27 -28.15 -2.61 22.72
N SER A 28 -29.03 -1.79 22.14
CA SER A 28 -30.48 -1.98 22.23
C SER A 28 -30.98 -3.29 21.59
N LYS A 29 -30.30 -3.79 20.55
CA LYS A 29 -30.62 -5.08 19.91
C LYS A 29 -30.11 -6.26 20.72
N LEU A 30 -29.01 -6.08 21.43
CA LEU A 30 -28.37 -7.12 22.22
C LEU A 30 -29.09 -7.34 23.57
N LEU A 31 -29.87 -6.35 24.01
CA LEU A 31 -30.73 -6.41 25.19
C LEU A 31 -31.91 -7.41 25.07
N GLU A 32 -32.28 -7.76 23.82
CA GLU A 32 -33.34 -8.72 23.50
C GLU A 32 -32.93 -10.18 23.77
N ASP A 33 -31.62 -10.45 23.88
CA ASP A 33 -31.08 -11.80 24.05
C ASP A 33 -30.62 -12.03 25.50
N GLU A 34 -31.09 -13.11 26.12
CA GLU A 34 -30.81 -13.46 27.52
C GLU A 34 -29.33 -13.74 27.79
N ARG A 35 -28.55 -14.06 26.75
CA ARG A 35 -27.10 -14.31 26.85
C ARG A 35 -26.28 -13.07 27.20
N PHE A 36 -26.87 -11.89 27.05
CA PHE A 36 -26.24 -10.59 27.33
C PHE A 36 -26.91 -9.88 28.50
N SER A 37 -27.36 -10.63 29.50
CA SER A 37 -27.99 -10.10 30.71
C SER A 37 -27.15 -9.03 31.41
N PHE A 38 -25.82 -9.14 31.31
CA PHE A 38 -24.84 -8.20 31.88
C PHE A 38 -24.89 -6.78 31.29
N ILE A 39 -25.62 -6.56 30.20
CA ILE A 39 -25.85 -5.21 29.64
C ILE A 39 -26.97 -4.49 30.41
N ARG A 40 -27.86 -5.22 31.10
CA ARG A 40 -28.93 -4.62 31.90
C ARG A 40 -28.38 -4.05 33.21
N GLU A 41 -28.88 -2.89 33.60
CA GLU A 41 -28.52 -2.22 34.86
C GLU A 41 -28.87 -3.05 36.11
N ASP A 42 -29.80 -4.01 35.97
CA ASP A 42 -30.25 -4.91 37.05
C ASP A 42 -29.28 -6.08 37.35
N ASP A 43 -28.29 -6.34 36.48
CA ASP A 43 -27.34 -7.45 36.65
C ASP A 43 -26.11 -7.00 37.46
N PRO A 44 -25.70 -7.73 38.52
CA PRO A 44 -24.45 -7.46 39.25
C PRO A 44 -23.17 -7.41 38.40
N LEU A 45 -23.20 -7.98 37.19
CA LEU A 45 -22.09 -7.96 36.23
C LEU A 45 -22.04 -6.70 35.36
N HIS A 46 -23.08 -5.85 35.41
CA HIS A 46 -23.16 -4.61 34.64
C HIS A 46 -22.05 -3.62 34.99
N GLU A 47 -21.69 -3.53 36.27
CA GLU A 47 -20.57 -2.70 36.73
C GLU A 47 -19.24 -3.12 36.08
N TYR A 48 -19.06 -4.42 35.85
CA TYR A 48 -17.86 -4.96 35.23
C TYR A 48 -17.83 -4.69 33.73
N TYR A 49 -18.99 -4.79 33.06
CA TYR A 49 -19.16 -4.41 31.66
C TYR A 49 -18.89 -2.92 31.43
N ILE A 50 -19.42 -2.01 32.26
CA ILE A 50 -19.13 -0.57 32.21
C ILE A 50 -17.63 -0.32 32.40
N LYS A 51 -17.01 -1.01 33.37
CA LYS A 51 -15.56 -0.88 33.61
C LYS A 51 -14.74 -1.34 32.41
N ILE A 52 -15.12 -2.43 31.72
CA ILE A 52 -14.43 -2.87 30.49
C ILE A 52 -14.67 -1.90 29.34
N LEU A 53 -15.89 -1.37 29.18
CA LEU A 53 -16.20 -0.35 28.20
C LEU A 53 -15.31 0.89 28.43
N SER A 54 -15.15 1.33 29.68
CA SER A 54 -14.26 2.45 30.04
C SER A 54 -12.78 2.10 29.91
N ASP A 55 -12.35 0.90 30.31
CA ASP A 55 -10.94 0.49 30.22
C ASP A 55 -10.53 0.32 28.75
N THR A 56 -11.44 -0.12 27.87
CA THR A 56 -11.23 -0.12 26.41
C THR A 56 -11.12 1.31 25.84
N THR A 57 -11.57 2.36 26.56
CA THR A 57 -11.27 3.75 26.18
C THR A 57 -9.85 4.18 26.54
N VAL A 58 -9.21 3.54 27.52
CA VAL A 58 -7.90 3.95 28.06
C VAL A 58 -6.76 2.97 27.72
N GLY A 59 -7.03 1.72 27.35
CA GLY A 59 -6.00 0.70 27.14
C GLY A 59 -6.22 -0.17 25.91
N ASN A 60 -5.80 0.32 24.75
CA ASN A 60 -5.47 -0.53 23.60
C ASN A 60 -4.04 -1.08 23.79
N GLU A 61 -3.81 -1.91 24.81
CA GLU A 61 -2.48 -2.50 25.05
C GLU A 61 -2.19 -3.69 24.12
N ASP A 62 -3.22 -4.36 23.58
CA ASP A 62 -3.05 -5.48 22.64
C ASP A 62 -3.02 -5.07 21.15
N ASP A 63 -3.22 -3.78 20.84
CA ASP A 63 -3.03 -3.22 19.50
C ASP A 63 -1.64 -2.57 19.32
N VAL A 64 -0.78 -2.71 20.33
CA VAL A 64 0.64 -2.26 20.29
C VAL A 64 1.49 -3.18 19.41
N GLY A 65 1.04 -4.41 19.16
CA GLY A 65 1.77 -5.38 18.33
C GLY A 65 1.54 -5.26 16.82
N ARG A 66 0.49 -4.56 16.36
CA ARG A 66 0.13 -4.51 14.93
C ARG A 66 0.16 -3.13 14.31
N ARG A 67 0.18 -2.08 15.12
CA ARG A 67 0.69 -0.78 14.68
C ARG A 67 2.17 -0.74 15.02
N GLU A 68 2.95 -1.45 14.22
CA GLU A 68 4.33 -1.03 13.97
C GLU A 68 4.22 0.48 13.73
N ARG A 69 4.64 1.27 14.73
CA ARG A 69 4.37 2.71 14.77
C ARG A 69 4.78 3.23 13.41
N GLU A 70 3.83 3.72 12.62
CA GLU A 70 4.14 4.36 11.34
C GLU A 70 4.95 5.60 11.68
N ILE A 71 6.28 5.43 11.81
CA ILE A 71 7.19 6.51 12.12
C ILE A 71 7.13 7.38 10.88
N ALA A 72 6.45 8.52 11.01
CA ALA A 72 6.24 9.45 9.92
C ALA A 72 7.60 9.81 9.31
N ARG A 73 7.72 9.66 7.98
CA ARG A 73 8.94 10.03 7.26
C ARG A 73 9.25 11.51 7.57
N PRO A 74 10.43 11.81 8.14
CA PRO A 74 10.86 13.17 8.41
C PRO A 74 10.96 13.98 7.11
N GLN A 75 10.92 15.30 7.23
CA GLN A 75 11.14 16.19 6.08
C GLN A 75 12.57 16.02 5.55
N ASP A 76 12.69 15.84 4.24
CA ASP A 76 13.99 15.70 3.55
C ASP A 76 14.76 17.03 3.56
N PHE A 77 16.09 16.95 3.53
CA PHE A 77 16.97 18.12 3.50
C PHE A 77 17.14 18.68 2.08
N VAL A 78 16.04 19.20 1.56
CA VAL A 78 15.94 19.58 0.14
C VAL A 78 16.97 20.63 -0.31
N PHE A 79 17.51 21.46 0.59
CA PHE A 79 18.50 22.49 0.26
C PHE A 79 19.97 22.06 0.43
N SER A 80 20.23 20.88 1.02
CA SER A 80 21.59 20.45 1.37
C SER A 80 22.16 19.40 0.42
N GLU A 81 21.33 18.81 -0.44
CA GLU A 81 21.69 17.69 -1.33
C GLU A 81 22.17 18.17 -2.72
N TYR A 82 23.16 19.07 -2.79
CA TYR A 82 23.74 19.45 -4.08
C TYR A 82 24.95 18.59 -4.43
N ASP A 83 24.98 18.08 -5.66
CA ASP A 83 26.15 17.40 -6.21
C ASP A 83 27.31 18.39 -6.39
N SER A 84 28.41 18.15 -5.69
CA SER A 84 29.63 18.94 -5.77
C SER A 84 30.42 18.72 -7.07
N GLY A 85 30.06 17.73 -7.89
CA GLY A 85 30.75 17.38 -9.14
C GLY A 85 30.44 18.27 -10.35
N ILE A 86 29.48 19.19 -10.24
CA ILE A 86 29.01 19.99 -11.38
C ILE A 86 29.88 21.24 -11.59
N SER A 87 30.21 21.52 -12.85
CA SER A 87 30.89 22.76 -13.25
C SER A 87 30.14 24.00 -12.75
N ARG A 88 30.88 24.97 -12.20
CA ARG A 88 30.31 26.22 -11.67
C ARG A 88 29.42 26.95 -12.68
N ARG A 89 29.84 27.01 -13.95
CA ARG A 89 29.07 27.67 -15.01
C ARG A 89 27.72 26.99 -15.22
N ASP A 90 27.71 25.66 -15.24
CA ASP A 90 26.49 24.88 -15.47
C ASP A 90 25.55 25.00 -14.26
N ILE A 91 26.08 24.98 -13.04
CA ILE A 91 25.30 25.25 -11.82
C ILE A 91 24.63 26.63 -11.89
N GLU A 92 25.36 27.67 -12.30
CA GLU A 92 24.82 29.03 -12.40
C GLU A 92 23.72 29.11 -13.47
N ILE A 93 23.93 28.49 -14.64
CA ILE A 93 22.94 28.41 -15.72
C ILE A 93 21.69 27.67 -15.24
N ILE A 94 21.84 26.49 -14.63
CA ILE A 94 20.73 25.67 -14.09
C ILE A 94 19.94 26.45 -13.05
N LYS A 95 20.63 27.10 -12.09
CA LYS A 95 19.95 27.92 -11.07
C LYS A 95 19.20 29.09 -11.68
N LEU A 96 19.78 29.74 -12.69
CA LEU A 96 19.15 30.87 -13.37
C LEU A 96 17.89 30.42 -14.12
N THR A 97 17.99 29.38 -14.94
CA THR A 97 16.85 28.85 -15.69
C THR A 97 15.77 28.32 -14.75
N ALA A 98 16.15 27.63 -13.66
CA ALA A 98 15.23 27.13 -12.65
C ALA A 98 14.46 28.25 -11.94
N ARG A 99 15.09 29.41 -11.67
CA ARG A 99 14.38 30.58 -11.10
C ARG A 99 13.28 31.08 -12.03
N TYR A 100 13.58 31.25 -13.32
CA TYR A 100 12.59 31.70 -14.31
C TYR A 100 11.47 30.68 -14.52
N CYS A 101 11.80 29.38 -14.48
CA CYS A 101 10.80 28.30 -14.60
C CYS A 101 9.94 28.15 -13.34
N ALA A 102 10.48 28.44 -12.15
CA ALA A 102 9.73 28.38 -10.90
C ALA A 102 8.72 29.53 -10.77
N GLN A 103 8.95 30.65 -11.45
CA GLN A 103 8.03 31.79 -11.47
C GLN A 103 6.87 31.62 -12.45
N ASP A 104 7.12 31.06 -13.64
CA ASP A 104 6.09 30.75 -14.63
C ASP A 104 6.40 29.42 -15.32
N GLU A 105 5.46 28.48 -15.21
CA GLU A 105 5.58 27.12 -15.76
C GLU A 105 5.61 27.11 -17.29
N ASN A 106 5.06 28.14 -17.94
CA ASN A 106 5.09 28.26 -19.39
C ASN A 106 6.49 28.57 -19.92
N ASN A 107 7.38 29.15 -19.10
CA ASN A 107 8.75 29.43 -19.50
C ASN A 107 9.52 28.16 -19.82
N LEU A 108 9.27 27.06 -19.11
CA LEU A 108 9.94 25.79 -19.38
C LEU A 108 9.65 25.31 -20.81
N LYS A 109 8.38 25.35 -21.23
CA LYS A 109 7.95 24.99 -22.59
C LYS A 109 8.56 25.93 -23.63
N ARG A 110 8.56 27.24 -23.36
CA ARG A 110 9.14 28.26 -24.27
C ARG A 110 10.63 28.08 -24.46
N ILE A 111 11.37 27.76 -23.40
CA ILE A 111 12.81 27.53 -23.46
C ILE A 111 13.07 26.20 -24.18
N ALA A 112 12.32 25.14 -23.90
CA ALA A 112 12.45 23.86 -24.60
C ALA A 112 12.23 24.00 -26.11
N SER A 113 11.22 24.75 -26.56
CA SER A 113 10.94 24.94 -27.98
C SER A 113 11.99 25.79 -28.72
N LYS A 114 12.66 26.72 -28.03
CA LYS A 114 13.64 27.64 -28.66
C LYS A 114 15.09 27.19 -28.51
N HIS A 115 15.41 26.52 -27.42
CA HIS A 115 16.77 26.22 -26.98
C HIS A 115 16.94 24.76 -26.54
N GLY A 116 16.19 23.83 -27.16
CA GLY A 116 16.33 22.39 -26.91
C GLY A 116 17.70 21.81 -27.28
N GLU A 117 18.51 22.55 -28.04
CA GLU A 117 19.84 22.17 -28.49
C GLU A 117 20.92 23.06 -27.84
N GLY A 118 22.03 22.47 -27.38
CA GLY A 118 23.17 23.19 -26.79
C GLY A 118 23.23 23.14 -25.26
N MET A 119 23.55 24.26 -24.60
CA MET A 119 23.84 24.30 -23.15
C MET A 119 22.65 24.01 -22.23
N LEU A 120 21.42 23.98 -22.75
CA LEU A 120 20.18 23.76 -21.99
C LEU A 120 19.57 22.36 -22.20
N GLN A 121 20.37 21.39 -22.69
CA GLN A 121 19.94 20.00 -22.87
C GLN A 121 19.46 19.33 -21.58
N PHE A 122 19.85 19.83 -20.41
CA PHE A 122 19.39 19.35 -19.11
C PHE A 122 17.88 19.58 -18.86
N ILE A 123 17.18 20.29 -19.74
CA ILE A 123 15.71 20.41 -19.69
C ILE A 123 15.04 19.05 -20.00
N ASN A 124 15.69 18.19 -20.78
CA ASN A 124 15.16 16.88 -21.12
C ASN A 124 15.50 15.86 -20.02
N ASP A 125 14.52 15.02 -19.65
CA ASP A 125 14.64 13.98 -18.62
C ASP A 125 15.77 12.97 -18.88
N SER A 126 16.19 12.83 -20.14
CA SER A 126 17.30 11.95 -20.55
C SER A 126 18.66 12.40 -20.01
N HIS A 127 18.81 13.67 -19.64
CA HIS A 127 20.10 14.23 -19.26
C HIS A 127 20.35 14.10 -17.74
N PRO A 128 21.56 13.73 -17.28
CA PRO A 128 21.84 13.53 -15.85
C PRO A 128 21.56 14.75 -14.98
N LEU A 129 21.84 15.96 -15.49
CA LEU A 129 21.59 17.22 -14.75
C LEU A 129 20.12 17.63 -14.70
N HIS A 130 19.22 16.91 -15.40
CA HIS A 130 17.79 17.18 -15.31
C HIS A 130 17.27 16.98 -13.88
N LYS A 131 17.76 15.95 -13.18
CA LYS A 131 17.35 15.68 -11.80
C LYS A 131 17.64 16.87 -10.88
N THR A 132 18.86 17.41 -10.95
CA THR A 132 19.27 18.57 -10.14
C THR A 132 18.50 19.83 -10.53
N PHE A 133 18.22 20.03 -11.82
CA PHE A 133 17.38 21.11 -12.32
C PHE A 133 15.94 21.04 -11.75
N THR A 134 15.31 19.87 -11.77
CA THR A 134 13.98 19.65 -11.22
C THR A 134 13.95 19.85 -9.70
N ASP A 135 15.01 19.42 -9.00
CA ASP A 135 15.16 19.64 -7.56
C ASP A 135 15.29 21.16 -7.25
N PHE A 136 16.05 21.93 -8.04
CA PHE A 136 16.11 23.39 -7.91
C PHE A 136 14.76 24.07 -8.17
N ILE A 137 14.00 23.63 -9.19
CA ILE A 137 12.65 24.17 -9.44
C ILE A 137 11.76 23.93 -8.21
N ALA A 138 11.78 22.72 -7.66
CA ALA A 138 11.01 22.38 -6.47
C ALA A 138 11.41 23.25 -5.26
N GLN A 139 12.71 23.48 -5.06
CA GLN A 139 13.24 24.39 -4.04
C GLN A 139 12.72 25.82 -4.21
N TYR A 140 12.84 26.39 -5.42
CA TYR A 140 12.40 27.76 -5.68
C TYR A 140 10.87 27.91 -5.53
N LYS A 141 10.09 26.92 -5.99
CA LYS A 141 8.63 26.89 -5.76
C LYS A 141 8.31 26.91 -4.26
N ARG A 142 9.00 26.10 -3.44
CA ARG A 142 8.83 26.12 -1.98
C ARG A 142 9.12 27.48 -1.36
N ILE A 143 10.21 28.14 -1.78
CA ILE A 143 10.58 29.48 -1.30
C ILE A 143 9.47 30.48 -1.67
N ILE A 144 8.99 30.46 -2.91
CA ILE A 144 7.90 31.35 -3.37
C ILE A 144 6.61 31.10 -2.58
N SER A 145 6.24 29.84 -2.32
CA SER A 145 5.07 29.48 -1.51
C SER A 145 5.19 29.92 -0.06
N SER A 146 6.39 29.88 0.51
CA SER A 146 6.67 30.34 1.88
C SER A 146 6.87 31.85 2.02
N LYS A 147 6.80 32.61 0.91
CA LYS A 147 7.07 34.05 0.91
C LYS A 147 6.05 34.78 1.79
N GLY A 148 6.52 35.34 2.90
CA GLY A 148 5.69 36.02 3.91
C GLY A 148 5.41 35.20 5.17
N GLN A 149 5.88 33.95 5.25
CA GLN A 149 5.85 33.16 6.47
C GLN A 149 7.20 33.22 7.19
N GLU A 150 7.17 33.55 8.49
CA GLU A 150 8.35 33.50 9.35
C GLU A 150 8.49 32.11 9.98
N ILE A 151 9.67 31.52 9.89
CA ILE A 151 9.99 30.24 10.53
C ILE A 151 10.31 30.51 12.00
N LYS A 152 9.34 30.30 12.90
CA LYS A 152 9.51 30.46 14.35
C LYS A 152 9.71 29.09 15.02
N LYS A 153 10.85 28.45 14.78
CA LYS A 153 11.21 27.18 15.45
C LYS A 153 12.03 27.44 16.70
N SER A 154 11.60 26.88 17.83
CA SER A 154 12.37 26.90 19.08
C SER A 154 13.54 25.92 19.02
N LYS A 155 14.53 26.10 19.89
CA LYS A 155 15.64 25.14 20.05
C LYS A 155 15.14 23.74 20.40
N ARG A 156 14.08 23.64 21.21
CA ARG A 156 13.47 22.35 21.60
C ARG A 156 12.87 21.66 20.38
N ASP A 157 12.06 22.37 19.60
CA ASP A 157 11.43 21.85 18.38
C ASP A 157 12.47 21.30 17.38
N ILE A 158 13.59 22.00 17.21
CA ILE A 158 14.68 21.54 16.33
C ILE A 158 15.30 20.23 16.85
N ILE A 159 15.50 20.11 18.17
CA ILE A 159 16.04 18.89 18.78
C ILE A 159 15.06 17.73 18.61
N ASP A 160 13.77 17.98 18.82
CA ASP A 160 12.71 16.97 18.66
C ASP A 160 12.59 16.49 17.20
N GLU A 161 12.68 17.40 16.22
CA GLU A 161 12.73 17.06 14.80
C GLU A 161 13.97 16.23 14.45
N CYS A 162 15.14 16.58 14.98
CA CYS A 162 16.38 15.82 14.79
C CYS A 162 16.29 14.42 15.41
N PHE A 163 15.70 14.31 16.61
CA PHE A 163 15.50 13.03 17.28
C PHE A 163 14.51 12.15 16.50
N ALA A 164 13.38 12.71 16.05
CA ALA A 164 12.42 12.00 15.21
C ALA A 164 13.09 11.50 13.91
N ARG A 165 13.97 12.33 13.31
CA ARG A 165 14.74 11.92 12.12
C ARG A 165 15.71 10.77 12.41
N ALA A 166 16.45 10.83 13.52
CA ALA A 166 17.35 9.74 13.91
C ALA A 166 16.58 8.42 14.12
N ARG A 167 15.43 8.46 14.80
CA ARG A 167 14.57 7.28 14.98
C ARG A 167 14.06 6.71 13.66
N TYR A 168 13.69 7.56 12.71
CA TYR A 168 13.28 7.11 11.38
C TYR A 168 14.44 6.44 10.63
N TRP A 169 15.66 6.97 10.72
CA TRP A 169 16.82 6.33 10.08
C TRP A 169 17.14 4.96 10.68
N GLU A 170 17.01 4.80 11.99
CA GLU A 170 17.14 3.49 12.64
C GLU A 170 16.07 2.51 12.13
N PHE A 171 14.82 2.97 12.04
CA PHE A 171 13.72 2.18 11.50
C PHE A 171 13.93 1.80 10.03
N ALA A 172 14.32 2.75 9.18
CA ALA A 172 14.60 2.50 7.76
C ALA A 172 15.73 1.48 7.58
N LYS A 173 16.80 1.59 8.39
CA LYS A 173 17.90 0.63 8.39
C LYS A 173 17.45 -0.77 8.81
N ASP A 174 16.53 -0.87 9.76
CA ASP A 174 15.97 -2.15 10.17
C ASP A 174 15.09 -2.75 9.07
N GLN A 175 14.27 -1.93 8.38
CA GLN A 175 13.51 -2.38 7.21
C GLN A 175 14.42 -2.88 6.08
N ASP A 176 15.51 -2.18 5.79
CA ASP A 176 16.51 -2.62 4.79
C ASP A 176 17.14 -3.96 5.22
N ARG A 177 17.46 -4.13 6.50
CA ARG A 177 18.00 -5.37 7.05
C ARG A 177 17.01 -6.53 6.93
N GLU A 178 15.73 -6.32 7.23
CA GLU A 178 14.69 -7.34 7.05
C GLU A 178 14.46 -7.67 5.57
N HIS A 179 14.51 -6.67 4.69
CA HIS A 179 14.47 -6.87 3.24
C HIS A 179 15.64 -7.74 2.75
N ASP A 180 16.86 -7.45 3.20
CA ASP A 180 18.05 -8.22 2.85
C ASP A 180 17.97 -9.66 3.36
N LYS A 181 17.52 -9.87 4.60
CA LYS A 181 17.29 -11.22 5.14
C LYS A 181 16.29 -12.00 4.30
N LEU A 182 15.17 -11.37 3.91
CA LEU A 182 14.17 -11.98 3.05
C LEU A 182 14.77 -12.32 1.69
N LEU A 183 15.52 -11.39 1.09
CA LEU A 183 16.19 -11.59 -0.20
C LEU A 183 17.16 -12.78 -0.15
N GLU A 184 17.99 -12.88 0.89
CA GLU A 184 18.89 -14.01 1.08
C GLU A 184 18.12 -15.33 1.29
N SER A 185 17.03 -15.32 2.05
CA SER A 185 16.19 -16.52 2.21
C SER A 185 15.58 -16.97 0.87
N CYS A 186 15.13 -16.02 0.04
CA CYS A 186 14.62 -16.30 -1.30
C CYS A 186 15.72 -16.83 -2.22
N LYS A 187 16.95 -16.30 -2.16
CA LYS A 187 18.09 -16.81 -2.92
C LYS A 187 18.43 -18.25 -2.53
N ILE A 188 18.47 -18.56 -1.23
CA ILE A 188 18.71 -19.92 -0.73
C ILE A 188 17.61 -20.87 -1.21
N GLN A 189 16.34 -20.47 -1.06
CA GLN A 189 15.22 -21.29 -1.53
C GLN A 189 15.29 -21.51 -3.04
N PHE A 190 15.54 -20.46 -3.81
CA PHE A 190 15.68 -20.52 -5.27
C PHE A 190 16.80 -21.50 -5.69
N ALA A 191 17.94 -21.48 -4.99
CA ALA A 191 19.05 -22.39 -5.23
C ALA A 191 18.74 -23.84 -4.80
N ALA A 192 17.88 -24.03 -3.79
CA ALA A 192 17.50 -25.34 -3.27
C ALA A 192 16.40 -26.05 -4.08
N ILE A 193 15.72 -25.34 -4.99
CA ILE A 193 14.68 -25.92 -5.84
C ILE A 193 15.33 -26.84 -6.91
N PRO A 194 14.88 -28.10 -7.05
CA PRO A 194 15.28 -28.95 -8.17
C PRO A 194 14.63 -28.47 -9.48
N TRP A 195 15.35 -27.65 -10.25
CA TRP A 195 14.90 -27.08 -11.53
C TRP A 195 14.77 -28.11 -12.67
N ASP A 196 15.23 -29.34 -12.44
CA ASP A 196 15.12 -30.48 -13.35
C ASP A 196 13.73 -31.13 -13.34
N LYS A 197 12.93 -30.90 -12.29
CA LYS A 197 11.59 -31.48 -12.14
C LYS A 197 10.51 -30.51 -12.60
N PHE A 198 10.19 -30.52 -13.90
CA PHE A 198 9.11 -29.71 -14.45
C PHE A 198 8.01 -30.54 -15.14
N THR A 199 6.80 -30.00 -15.10
CA THR A 199 5.63 -30.51 -15.83
C THR A 199 5.22 -29.44 -16.84
N GLN A 200 5.63 -29.61 -18.09
CA GLN A 200 5.29 -28.67 -19.16
C GLN A 200 3.84 -28.89 -19.60
N VAL A 201 3.04 -27.83 -19.59
CA VAL A 201 1.62 -27.89 -20.02
C VAL A 201 1.48 -27.43 -21.47
N ALA A 202 2.12 -26.32 -21.83
CA ALA A 202 2.06 -25.74 -23.16
C ALA A 202 3.39 -25.06 -23.49
N LYS A 203 3.58 -24.79 -24.79
CA LYS A 203 4.67 -23.96 -25.30
C LYS A 203 4.06 -22.75 -26.01
N PHE A 204 4.59 -21.58 -25.74
CA PHE A 204 4.23 -20.36 -26.45
C PHE A 204 5.24 -20.13 -27.57
N LEU A 205 4.75 -19.98 -28.79
CA LEU A 205 5.56 -19.66 -29.97
C LEU A 205 5.26 -18.21 -30.33
N ILE A 206 6.26 -17.35 -30.29
CA ILE A 206 6.14 -15.97 -30.78
C ILE A 206 6.15 -16.05 -32.31
N PRO A 207 5.06 -15.71 -33.02
CA PRO A 207 5.04 -15.78 -34.47
C PRO A 207 5.97 -14.72 -35.07
N GLU A 208 6.84 -15.12 -35.99
CA GLU A 208 7.83 -14.25 -36.66
C GLU A 208 7.19 -13.07 -37.43
N ASN A 209 5.89 -13.13 -37.72
CA ASN A 209 5.16 -12.11 -38.48
C ASN A 209 4.45 -11.05 -37.63
N THR A 210 4.74 -10.94 -36.32
CA THR A 210 4.08 -9.97 -35.43
C THR A 210 4.86 -8.65 -35.35
N ASN A 211 4.84 -7.86 -36.43
CA ASN A 211 5.34 -6.47 -36.44
C ASN A 211 4.52 -5.50 -35.55
N THR A 212 3.53 -6.01 -34.82
CA THR A 212 2.68 -5.26 -33.90
C THR A 212 2.71 -5.91 -32.51
N LEU A 213 3.87 -5.88 -31.86
CA LEU A 213 3.93 -6.08 -30.41
C LEU A 213 3.16 -4.95 -29.73
N GLN A 214 2.13 -5.29 -28.97
CA GLN A 214 1.52 -4.35 -28.03
C GLN A 214 2.57 -3.91 -27.02
N ASN A 215 2.52 -2.64 -26.59
CA ASN A 215 3.43 -2.11 -25.59
C ASN A 215 3.41 -2.98 -24.33
N ALA A 216 4.61 -3.26 -23.78
CA ALA A 216 4.74 -4.05 -22.57
C ALA A 216 3.94 -3.42 -21.41
N LEU A 217 3.35 -4.27 -20.57
CA LEU A 217 2.65 -3.82 -19.38
C LEU A 217 3.64 -3.19 -18.38
N ASP A 218 3.29 -2.05 -17.80
CA ASP A 218 4.10 -1.37 -16.78
C ASP A 218 3.99 -2.08 -15.43
N LEU A 219 4.85 -3.09 -15.24
CA LEU A 219 4.95 -3.88 -14.00
C LEU A 219 5.25 -3.01 -12.76
N PRO A 220 6.15 -2.01 -12.81
CA PRO A 220 6.34 -1.06 -11.70
C PRO A 220 5.05 -0.40 -11.23
N GLN A 221 4.23 0.12 -12.15
CA GLN A 221 2.95 0.77 -11.79
C GLN A 221 1.94 -0.25 -11.25
N MET A 222 1.89 -1.46 -11.82
CA MET A 222 0.99 -2.53 -11.34
C MET A 222 1.30 -2.97 -9.90
N ARG A 223 2.57 -2.91 -9.48
CA ARG A 223 2.98 -3.26 -8.11
C ARG A 223 2.51 -2.25 -7.07
N LEU A 224 2.18 -1.03 -7.47
CA LEU A 224 1.63 -0.02 -6.56
C LEU A 224 0.21 -0.44 -6.17
N ARG A 225 -0.13 -0.35 -4.87
CA ARG A 225 -1.47 -0.64 -4.36
C ARG A 225 -2.46 0.50 -4.63
N THR A 226 -2.50 0.99 -5.86
CA THR A 226 -3.43 2.04 -6.30
C THR A 226 -4.34 1.47 -7.36
N VAL A 227 -5.63 1.33 -7.05
CA VAL A 227 -6.66 0.99 -8.03
C VAL A 227 -6.97 2.26 -8.81
N GLN A 228 -6.48 2.37 -10.04
CA GLN A 228 -6.96 3.42 -10.95
C GLN A 228 -8.34 3.00 -11.48
N PRO A 229 -9.35 3.90 -11.46
CA PRO A 229 -10.72 3.55 -11.86
C PRO A 229 -10.87 3.16 -13.33
N ASP A 230 -9.94 3.56 -14.20
CA ASP A 230 -9.99 3.32 -15.65
C ASP A 230 -9.12 2.16 -16.14
N MET A 231 -8.66 1.29 -15.22
CA MET A 231 -7.64 0.30 -15.52
C MET A 231 -8.22 -0.96 -16.20
N LYS A 232 -8.46 -0.88 -17.52
CA LYS A 232 -8.95 -1.98 -18.39
C LYS A 232 -7.88 -3.03 -18.73
N ILE A 233 -7.01 -3.37 -17.77
CA ILE A 233 -5.89 -4.32 -17.99
C ILE A 233 -6.40 -5.75 -18.19
N PHE A 234 -7.52 -6.11 -17.54
CA PHE A 234 -8.05 -7.47 -17.54
C PHE A 234 -9.23 -7.69 -18.49
N ASP A 235 -9.82 -6.63 -19.06
CA ASP A 235 -10.95 -6.73 -20.00
C ASP A 235 -10.56 -7.40 -21.33
N SER A 236 -9.27 -7.34 -21.66
CA SER A 236 -8.69 -7.88 -22.90
C SER A 236 -8.44 -9.39 -22.86
N ILE A 237 -8.45 -10.02 -21.68
CA ILE A 237 -8.08 -11.42 -21.53
C ILE A 237 -9.34 -12.28 -21.64
N ARG A 238 -9.66 -12.71 -22.87
CA ARG A 238 -10.65 -13.78 -23.08
C ARG A 238 -9.99 -15.14 -22.84
N PRO A 239 -10.56 -16.02 -22.00
CA PRO A 239 -10.06 -17.39 -21.88
C PRO A 239 -10.24 -18.11 -23.21
N VAL A 240 -9.13 -18.61 -23.78
CA VAL A 240 -9.04 -19.32 -25.07
C VAL A 240 -9.93 -20.58 -25.16
N ASN A 241 -10.51 -21.03 -24.03
CA ASN A 241 -11.23 -22.31 -23.95
C ASN A 241 -12.70 -22.28 -24.43
N GLU A 242 -13.22 -21.16 -24.94
CA GLU A 242 -14.63 -21.09 -25.40
C GLU A 242 -14.82 -21.23 -26.92
N GLU A 243 -13.80 -20.98 -27.74
CA GLU A 243 -13.97 -20.99 -29.20
C GLU A 243 -13.85 -22.38 -29.85
N GLU A 244 -13.20 -23.34 -29.19
CA GLU A 244 -13.02 -24.69 -29.76
C GLU A 244 -14.21 -25.65 -29.52
N LYS A 245 -15.24 -25.26 -28.76
CA LYS A 245 -16.43 -26.11 -28.54
C LYS A 245 -17.56 -25.90 -29.54
N ALA A 246 -17.47 -24.92 -30.44
CA ALA A 246 -18.55 -24.61 -31.37
C ALA A 246 -18.50 -25.37 -32.71
N ALA A 247 -17.46 -26.18 -32.96
CA ALA A 247 -17.27 -26.86 -34.24
C ALA A 247 -16.91 -28.36 -34.09
N SER A 248 -17.77 -29.15 -33.46
CA SER A 248 -17.88 -30.58 -33.79
C SER A 248 -19.25 -31.16 -33.43
N ASP A 249 -19.89 -31.68 -34.49
CA ASP A 249 -21.01 -32.61 -34.61
C ASP A 249 -22.49 -32.20 -34.33
N PRO A 250 -23.37 -32.35 -35.35
CA PRO A 250 -24.82 -32.33 -35.19
C PRO A 250 -25.36 -33.74 -34.84
N THR A 251 -26.54 -33.77 -34.22
CA THR A 251 -27.39 -34.92 -33.86
C THR A 251 -27.13 -35.62 -32.51
N LYS A 252 -27.90 -35.23 -31.48
CA LYS A 252 -28.87 -36.12 -30.81
C LYS A 252 -29.82 -35.37 -29.86
N LEU A 253 -30.99 -35.98 -29.71
CA LEU A 253 -32.26 -35.52 -29.15
C LEU A 253 -32.25 -35.09 -27.67
N LYS A 254 -33.25 -34.26 -27.35
CA LYS A 254 -33.76 -33.80 -26.06
C LYS A 254 -33.66 -34.82 -24.91
N GLU A 255 -33.18 -34.39 -23.73
CA GLU A 255 -33.74 -34.76 -22.42
C GLU A 255 -33.20 -33.89 -21.26
N GLY A 256 -34.12 -33.49 -20.37
CA GLY A 256 -34.01 -33.02 -18.98
C GLY A 256 -32.77 -32.29 -18.45
N ALA A 257 -32.92 -30.99 -18.12
CA ALA A 257 -31.97 -30.25 -17.28
C ALA A 257 -32.11 -30.61 -15.78
N PRO A 258 -31.03 -30.94 -15.05
CA PRO A 258 -31.05 -30.94 -13.59
C PRO A 258 -30.52 -29.61 -13.04
N LYS A 259 -31.27 -29.03 -12.10
CA LYS A 259 -30.95 -27.79 -11.38
C LYS A 259 -29.56 -27.86 -10.73
N SER A 260 -28.67 -26.92 -11.06
CA SER A 260 -27.35 -26.81 -10.42
C SER A 260 -27.50 -26.45 -8.94
N LYS A 261 -26.87 -27.25 -8.07
CA LYS A 261 -26.84 -27.00 -6.62
C LYS A 261 -26.04 -25.73 -6.34
N LYS A 262 -26.65 -24.77 -5.62
CA LYS A 262 -26.00 -23.55 -5.12
C LYS A 262 -24.75 -23.92 -4.32
N ARG A 263 -23.57 -23.62 -4.86
CA ARG A 263 -22.28 -23.81 -4.20
C ARG A 263 -22.01 -22.58 -3.34
N LYS A 264 -22.01 -22.72 -2.00
CA LYS A 264 -21.58 -21.64 -1.10
C LYS A 264 -20.07 -21.48 -1.24
N ILE A 265 -19.65 -20.35 -1.81
CA ILE A 265 -18.24 -19.93 -1.85
C ILE A 265 -17.92 -19.40 -0.45
N ARG A 266 -16.88 -19.94 0.19
CA ARG A 266 -16.38 -19.46 1.49
C ARG A 266 -15.07 -18.69 1.27
N ALA A 267 -14.84 -17.66 2.10
CA ALA A 267 -13.67 -16.81 2.02
C ALA A 267 -12.37 -17.58 2.32
N ALA A 268 -11.28 -17.14 1.70
CA ALA A 268 -9.97 -17.77 1.83
C ALA A 268 -9.48 -17.73 3.30
N GLY A 269 -9.27 -18.89 3.92
CA GLY A 269 -8.72 -19.00 5.27
C GLY A 269 -9.27 -20.15 6.13
N GLU A 270 -10.43 -20.73 5.79
CA GLU A 270 -10.99 -21.85 6.56
C GLU A 270 -10.43 -23.21 6.10
N THR A 271 -9.38 -23.72 6.76
CA THR A 271 -8.91 -25.10 6.58
C THR A 271 -9.60 -26.05 7.56
N ARG A 272 -10.22 -27.13 7.06
CA ARG A 272 -10.88 -28.15 7.89
C ARG A 272 -9.85 -29.14 8.44
N LEU A 273 -9.36 -28.94 9.68
CA LEU A 273 -8.82 -30.08 10.44
C LEU A 273 -10.00 -30.98 10.86
N LYS A 274 -10.20 -32.08 10.15
CA LYS A 274 -10.99 -33.20 10.68
C LYS A 274 -10.13 -33.94 11.70
N LYS A 275 -10.39 -33.75 12.99
CA LYS A 275 -9.94 -34.69 14.02
C LYS A 275 -10.64 -36.03 13.75
N SER A 276 -9.88 -37.06 13.41
CA SER A 276 -10.36 -38.45 13.44
C SER A 276 -10.61 -38.82 14.91
N LYS A 277 -11.83 -39.26 15.22
CA LYS A 277 -12.11 -39.94 16.48
C LYS A 277 -11.77 -41.42 16.31
N LYS A 278 -11.07 -41.95 17.31
CA LYS A 278 -11.00 -43.38 17.61
C LYS A 278 -12.25 -43.77 18.37
#